data_AF-A0A2D3WJC6-F1
#
_entry.id   AF-A0A2D3WJC6-F1
#
_cell.length_a   1.000
_cell.length_b   1.000
_cell.length_c   1.000
_cell.angle_alpha   90.00
_cell.angle_beta   90.00
_cell.angle_gamma   90.00
#
_symmetry.space_group_name_H-M   'P 1'
#
loop_
_entity.id
_entity.type
_entity.pdbx_description
1 polymer ?
#
loop_
_entity_poly.entity_id
_entity_poly.type
_entity_poly.pdbx_seq_one_letter_code
_entity_poly.pdbx_strand_id
1 'polypeptide(L)'
;MKEIEALHGNYQLIEKAIKYIDAHFKEQPSIDVIAERIGMSKYHFIRVFKEYVGVTPKQFLHSVTLNYAKEHIKESKSILDSSLDIGLSSVSRLHELFVNLIGVTPKEWREKGKDVTITYGFGLTPFGQALIAYTDKGICFLGFIDQNQEAIFKRFQELWENANLVHDDGKAARYLENIFLKNKKYNLLVKGTNLQVNVWKALLNLPNGVIATYQDIANYIDKPNAVRAVASAIGKNHIGYLIPCHRVIAKSGAMSGYSWGIERKKILIAYESTHQPLSSEVRRAKVEDINALARLLPHASLEHLSAWIHEERLGALYVATHEDEVAGMLHVTHHTSLATAQKSAVLEALVVEEAFLHQGIEALLLEHVLFTCKTMGFHFITLLDDIPALSIPCETLGFKPFQGRTLSLSS
;
A
#
# COMPACT_ATOMS: atom_id res chain seq x y z
N MET A 1 -26.63 -31.87 -2.46
CA MET A 1 -27.24 -31.98 -3.80
C MET A 1 -27.82 -30.64 -4.25
N LYS A 2 -28.85 -30.10 -3.59
CA LYS A 2 -29.48 -28.80 -3.93
C LYS A 2 -28.53 -27.60 -4.08
N GLU A 3 -27.49 -27.52 -3.24
CA GLU A 3 -26.53 -26.41 -3.27
C GLU A 3 -25.55 -26.49 -4.45
N ILE A 4 -25.09 -27.71 -4.79
CA ILE A 4 -24.25 -27.96 -5.98
C ILE A 4 -25.04 -27.75 -7.27
N GLU A 5 -26.32 -28.15 -7.29
CA GLU A 5 -27.24 -27.90 -8.40
C GLU A 5 -27.49 -26.39 -8.62
N ALA A 6 -27.66 -25.62 -7.53
CA ALA A 6 -27.79 -24.17 -7.60
C ALA A 6 -26.51 -23.47 -8.10
N LEU A 7 -25.34 -23.91 -7.62
CA LEU A 7 -24.04 -23.41 -8.10
C LEU A 7 -23.78 -23.77 -9.58
N HIS A 8 -24.22 -24.94 -10.02
CA HIS A 8 -24.15 -25.34 -11.43
C HIS A 8 -25.09 -24.52 -12.31
N GLY A 9 -26.32 -24.26 -11.85
CA GLY A 9 -27.27 -23.39 -12.53
C GLY A 9 -26.74 -21.95 -12.68
N ASN A 10 -26.19 -21.38 -11.62
CA ASN A 10 -25.56 -20.06 -11.66
C ASN A 10 -24.37 -20.01 -12.61
N TYR A 11 -23.51 -21.03 -12.61
CA TYR A 11 -22.39 -21.13 -13.55
C TYR A 11 -22.85 -21.06 -15.01
N GLN A 12 -23.86 -21.85 -15.39
CA GLN A 12 -24.39 -21.85 -16.76
C GLN A 12 -24.98 -20.49 -17.17
N LEU A 13 -25.63 -19.80 -16.23
CA LEU A 13 -26.19 -18.47 -16.46
C LEU A 13 -25.10 -17.40 -16.61
N ILE A 14 -24.03 -17.47 -15.81
CA ILE A 14 -22.87 -16.58 -15.96
C ILE A 14 -22.10 -16.87 -17.26
N GLU A 15 -21.93 -18.14 -17.64
CA GLU A 15 -21.33 -18.52 -18.92
C GLU A 15 -22.14 -17.94 -20.10
N LYS A 16 -23.48 -18.04 -20.06
CA LYS A 16 -24.36 -17.41 -21.04
C LYS A 16 -24.23 -15.90 -21.05
N ALA A 17 -24.12 -15.26 -19.88
CA ALA A 17 -23.92 -13.82 -19.78
C ALA A 17 -22.59 -13.37 -20.41
N ILE A 18 -21.50 -14.11 -20.19
CA ILE A 18 -20.18 -13.83 -20.79
C ILE A 18 -20.26 -13.97 -22.32
N LYS A 19 -20.80 -15.09 -22.82
CA LYS A 19 -21.00 -15.30 -24.28
C LYS A 19 -21.86 -14.21 -24.90
N TYR A 20 -22.88 -13.75 -24.18
CA TYR A 20 -23.74 -12.66 -24.63
C TYR A 20 -22.97 -11.35 -24.74
N ILE A 21 -22.21 -10.98 -23.69
CA ILE A 21 -21.39 -9.77 -23.67
C ILE A 21 -20.35 -9.82 -24.79
N ASP A 22 -19.65 -10.94 -24.99
CA ASP A 22 -18.64 -11.09 -26.05
C ASP A 22 -19.23 -10.96 -27.46
N ALA A 23 -20.46 -11.45 -27.68
CA ALA A 23 -21.13 -11.33 -28.97
C ALA A 23 -21.73 -9.94 -29.23
N HIS A 24 -22.13 -9.21 -28.18
CA HIS A 24 -22.92 -7.97 -28.30
C HIS A 24 -22.24 -6.74 -27.69
N PHE A 25 -20.95 -6.80 -27.35
CA PHE A 25 -20.26 -5.67 -26.70
C PHE A 25 -20.33 -4.38 -27.52
N LYS A 26 -20.39 -4.46 -28.85
CA LYS A 26 -20.54 -3.30 -29.75
C LYS A 26 -21.88 -2.57 -29.57
N GLU A 27 -22.91 -3.25 -29.10
CA GLU A 27 -24.21 -2.61 -28.84
C GLU A 27 -24.22 -1.87 -27.49
N GLN A 28 -23.16 -2.02 -26.68
CA GLN A 28 -23.05 -1.48 -25.33
C GLN A 28 -24.31 -1.75 -24.48
N PRO A 29 -24.76 -3.02 -24.35
CA PRO A 29 -26.00 -3.36 -23.67
C PRO A 29 -25.97 -2.93 -22.20
N SER A 30 -27.10 -2.42 -21.71
CA SER A 30 -27.23 -2.08 -20.30
C SER A 30 -27.22 -3.35 -19.44
N ILE A 31 -26.89 -3.19 -18.15
CA ILE A 31 -26.88 -4.31 -17.21
C ILE A 31 -28.28 -4.91 -17.05
N ASP A 32 -29.32 -4.08 -17.17
CA ASP A 32 -30.71 -4.52 -17.11
C ASP A 32 -31.04 -5.46 -18.28
N VAL A 33 -30.60 -5.12 -19.50
CA VAL A 33 -30.78 -5.96 -20.70
C VAL A 33 -30.07 -7.31 -20.56
N ILE A 34 -28.83 -7.30 -20.04
CA ILE A 34 -28.06 -8.54 -19.86
C ILE A 34 -28.74 -9.43 -18.80
N ALA A 35 -29.17 -8.82 -17.68
CA ALA A 35 -29.80 -9.53 -16.57
C ALA A 35 -31.14 -10.15 -16.98
N GLU A 36 -31.99 -9.40 -17.71
CA GLU A 36 -33.25 -9.89 -18.25
C GLU A 36 -33.05 -11.09 -19.19
N ARG A 37 -32.04 -11.02 -20.06
CA ARG A 37 -31.76 -12.09 -21.04
C ARG A 37 -31.29 -13.40 -20.42
N ILE A 38 -30.68 -13.35 -19.23
CA ILE A 38 -30.29 -14.55 -18.48
C ILE A 38 -31.32 -14.93 -17.40
N GLY A 39 -32.44 -14.21 -17.30
CA GLY A 39 -33.49 -14.50 -16.33
C GLY A 39 -33.13 -14.17 -14.87
N MET A 40 -32.28 -13.17 -14.64
CA MET A 40 -31.90 -12.71 -13.29
C MET A 40 -32.35 -11.27 -13.03
N SER A 41 -32.63 -10.95 -11.76
CA SER A 41 -32.76 -9.55 -11.37
C SER A 41 -31.41 -8.84 -11.45
N LYS A 42 -31.40 -7.55 -11.78
CA LYS A 42 -30.19 -6.73 -11.93
C LYS A 42 -29.20 -6.87 -10.77
N TYR A 43 -29.67 -6.68 -9.54
CA TYR A 43 -28.81 -6.72 -8.35
C TYR A 43 -28.27 -8.11 -8.05
N HIS A 44 -29.10 -9.15 -8.27
CA HIS A 44 -28.66 -10.53 -8.11
C HIS A 44 -27.60 -10.90 -9.16
N PHE A 45 -27.83 -10.54 -10.42
CA PHE A 45 -26.87 -10.74 -11.50
C PHE A 45 -25.53 -10.07 -11.21
N ILE A 46 -25.51 -8.80 -10.80
CA ILE A 46 -24.27 -8.09 -10.47
C ILE A 46 -23.48 -8.84 -9.38
N ARG A 47 -24.17 -9.28 -8.32
CA ARG A 47 -23.55 -10.00 -7.21
C ARG A 47 -22.97 -11.34 -7.65
N VAL A 48 -23.76 -12.18 -8.30
CA VAL A 48 -23.35 -13.52 -8.74
C VAL A 48 -22.27 -13.43 -9.83
N PHE A 49 -22.41 -12.52 -10.79
CA PHE A 49 -21.38 -12.31 -11.81
C PHE A 49 -20.06 -11.86 -11.19
N LYS A 50 -20.09 -10.93 -10.22
CA LYS A 50 -18.88 -10.51 -9.50
C LYS A 50 -18.25 -11.65 -8.69
N GLU A 51 -19.06 -12.52 -8.11
CA GLU A 51 -18.62 -13.70 -7.36
C GLU A 51 -17.87 -14.70 -8.26
N TYR A 52 -18.38 -14.95 -9.48
CA TYR A 52 -17.77 -15.90 -10.43
C TYR A 52 -16.61 -15.31 -11.25
N VAL A 53 -16.72 -14.04 -11.68
CA VAL A 53 -15.80 -13.40 -12.64
C VAL A 53 -14.79 -12.48 -11.93
N GLY A 54 -15.04 -12.11 -10.68
CA GLY A 54 -14.18 -11.24 -9.88
C GLY A 54 -14.30 -9.74 -10.19
N VAL A 55 -15.11 -9.36 -11.20
CA VAL A 55 -15.41 -7.98 -11.58
C VAL A 55 -16.90 -7.82 -11.86
N THR A 56 -17.42 -6.59 -11.82
CA THR A 56 -18.82 -6.34 -12.19
C THR A 56 -19.05 -6.56 -13.69
N PRO A 57 -20.28 -6.90 -14.14
CA PRO A 57 -20.55 -7.08 -15.56
C PRO A 57 -20.26 -5.82 -16.40
N LYS A 58 -20.44 -4.61 -15.83
CA LYS A 58 -20.08 -3.34 -16.49
C LYS A 58 -18.58 -3.21 -16.72
N GLN A 59 -17.77 -3.57 -15.71
CA GLN A 59 -16.31 -3.58 -15.83
C GLN A 59 -15.84 -4.64 -16.83
N PHE A 60 -16.50 -5.80 -16.86
CA PHE A 60 -16.23 -6.84 -17.84
C PHE A 60 -16.50 -6.37 -19.27
N LEU A 61 -17.69 -5.80 -19.53
CA LEU A 61 -18.05 -5.19 -20.82
C LEU A 61 -17.04 -4.13 -21.26
N HIS A 62 -16.64 -3.22 -20.37
CA HIS A 62 -15.61 -2.23 -20.65
C HIS A 62 -14.26 -2.89 -21.01
N SER A 63 -13.90 -3.99 -20.36
CA SER A 63 -12.64 -4.69 -20.62
C SER A 63 -12.62 -5.40 -21.98
N VAL A 64 -13.73 -6.04 -22.37
CA VAL A 64 -13.89 -6.67 -23.70
C VAL A 64 -13.84 -5.59 -24.78
N THR A 65 -14.60 -4.51 -24.59
CA THR A 65 -14.62 -3.35 -25.48
C THR A 65 -13.22 -2.75 -25.67
N LEU A 66 -12.47 -2.60 -24.57
CA LEU A 66 -11.13 -2.05 -24.61
C LEU A 66 -10.12 -2.98 -25.29
N ASN A 67 -10.20 -4.29 -25.06
CA ASN A 67 -9.30 -5.24 -25.70
C ASN A 67 -9.52 -5.27 -27.22
N TYR A 68 -10.78 -5.29 -27.65
CA TYR A 68 -11.13 -5.15 -29.05
C TYR A 68 -10.63 -3.81 -29.64
N ALA A 69 -10.78 -2.71 -28.89
CA ALA A 69 -10.27 -1.39 -29.28
C ALA A 69 -8.75 -1.38 -29.48
N LYS A 70 -7.98 -2.04 -28.61
CA LYS A 70 -6.52 -2.11 -28.71
C LYS A 70 -6.04 -2.81 -29.97
N GLU A 71 -6.77 -3.81 -30.45
CA GLU A 71 -6.48 -4.52 -31.68
C GLU A 71 -6.80 -3.64 -32.90
N HIS A 72 -7.98 -3.01 -32.90
CA HIS A 72 -8.46 -2.22 -34.04
C HIS A 72 -7.74 -0.86 -34.17
N ILE A 73 -7.34 -0.22 -33.07
CA ILE A 73 -6.56 1.03 -33.10
C ILE A 73 -5.19 0.85 -33.76
N LYS A 74 -4.61 -0.35 -33.71
CA LYS A 74 -3.34 -0.65 -34.42
C LYS A 74 -3.51 -0.67 -35.94
N GLU A 75 -4.70 -1.02 -36.42
CA GLU A 75 -4.98 -1.25 -37.84
C GLU A 75 -5.73 -0.08 -38.51
N SER A 76 -6.42 0.74 -37.71
CA SER A 76 -7.25 1.86 -38.20
C SER A 76 -6.45 3.14 -38.53
N LYS A 77 -6.91 3.87 -39.56
CA LYS A 77 -6.31 5.14 -40.01
C LYS A 77 -6.61 6.33 -39.08
N SER A 78 -7.73 6.28 -38.35
CA SER A 78 -8.20 7.35 -37.46
C SER A 78 -8.81 6.79 -36.17
N ILE A 79 -8.55 7.44 -35.03
CA ILE A 79 -9.11 7.10 -33.71
C ILE A 79 -10.65 7.28 -33.69
N LEU A 80 -11.15 8.20 -34.52
CA LEU A 80 -12.59 8.46 -34.65
C LEU A 80 -13.30 7.28 -35.33
N ASP A 81 -12.73 6.75 -36.40
CA ASP A 81 -13.24 5.57 -37.10
C ASP A 81 -13.22 4.35 -36.18
N SER A 82 -12.15 4.16 -35.40
CA SER A 82 -12.10 3.08 -34.41
C SER A 82 -13.25 3.21 -33.40
N SER A 83 -13.54 4.41 -32.88
CA SER A 83 -14.56 4.58 -31.84
C SER A 83 -15.97 4.19 -32.30
N LEU A 84 -16.30 4.48 -33.56
CA LEU A 84 -17.59 4.14 -34.17
C LEU A 84 -17.68 2.63 -34.46
N ASP A 85 -16.60 2.02 -34.96
CA ASP A 85 -16.54 0.57 -35.26
C ASP A 85 -16.61 -0.32 -34.01
N ILE A 86 -16.22 0.22 -32.86
CA ILE A 86 -16.24 -0.45 -31.55
C ILE A 86 -17.60 -0.25 -30.84
N GLY A 87 -18.50 0.55 -31.42
CA GLY A 87 -19.85 0.77 -30.89
C GLY A 87 -19.92 1.73 -29.71
N LEU A 88 -18.91 2.58 -29.53
CA LEU A 88 -18.90 3.62 -28.51
C LEU A 88 -19.63 4.87 -29.03
N SER A 89 -20.39 5.52 -28.15
CA SER A 89 -21.18 6.72 -28.49
C SER A 89 -20.33 7.96 -28.80
N SER A 90 -19.03 7.95 -28.48
CA SER A 90 -18.10 9.04 -28.78
C SER A 90 -16.63 8.64 -28.63
N VAL A 91 -15.74 9.43 -29.24
CA VAL A 91 -14.29 9.39 -29.03
C VAL A 91 -13.92 9.67 -27.57
N SER A 92 -14.65 10.55 -26.88
CA SER A 92 -14.44 10.86 -25.47
C SER A 92 -14.64 9.61 -24.59
N ARG A 93 -15.61 8.75 -24.93
CA ARG A 93 -15.83 7.51 -24.18
C ARG A 93 -14.70 6.52 -24.36
N LEU A 94 -14.17 6.40 -25.58
CA LEU A 94 -12.98 5.61 -25.86
C LEU A 94 -11.77 6.15 -25.08
N HIS A 95 -11.60 7.48 -25.07
CA HIS A 95 -10.55 8.14 -24.31
C HIS A 95 -10.65 7.86 -22.80
N GLU A 96 -11.83 8.01 -22.21
CA GLU A 96 -12.09 7.67 -20.81
C GLU A 96 -11.76 6.21 -20.49
N LEU A 97 -12.14 5.27 -21.37
CA LEU A 97 -11.83 3.86 -21.16
C LEU A 97 -10.31 3.62 -21.18
N PHE A 98 -9.59 4.26 -22.09
CA PHE A 98 -8.14 4.19 -22.19
C PHE A 98 -7.42 4.79 -20.96
N VAL A 99 -7.83 5.99 -20.54
CA VAL A 99 -7.25 6.65 -19.36
C VAL A 99 -7.58 5.89 -18.08
N ASN A 100 -8.83 5.46 -17.88
CA ASN A 100 -9.27 4.83 -16.64
C ASN A 100 -8.82 3.38 -16.49
N LEU A 101 -8.62 2.65 -17.60
CA LEU A 101 -8.29 1.22 -17.56
C LEU A 101 -6.88 0.87 -18.04
N ILE A 102 -6.12 1.81 -18.60
CA ILE A 102 -4.74 1.60 -19.06
C ILE A 102 -3.82 2.72 -18.56
N GLY A 103 -4.35 3.88 -18.19
CA GLY A 103 -3.56 5.02 -17.72
C GLY A 103 -2.86 5.79 -18.84
N VAL A 104 -3.22 5.55 -20.10
CA VAL A 104 -2.71 6.26 -21.28
C VAL A 104 -3.86 6.57 -22.23
N THR A 105 -3.72 7.58 -23.07
CA THR A 105 -4.70 7.93 -24.09
C THR A 105 -4.69 6.93 -25.27
N PRO A 106 -5.77 6.83 -26.08
CA PRO A 106 -5.79 6.00 -27.28
C PRO A 106 -4.66 6.35 -28.27
N LYS A 107 -4.28 7.63 -28.34
CA LYS A 107 -3.17 8.13 -29.16
C LYS A 107 -1.82 7.62 -28.65
N GLU A 108 -1.53 7.81 -27.36
CA GLU A 108 -0.30 7.31 -26.72
C GLU A 108 -0.19 5.78 -26.82
N TRP A 109 -1.31 5.06 -26.75
CA TRP A 109 -1.36 3.62 -26.97
C TRP A 109 -1.04 3.23 -28.42
N ARG A 110 -1.64 3.92 -29.40
CA ARG A 110 -1.37 3.71 -30.84
C ARG A 110 0.09 3.97 -31.17
N GLU A 111 0.64 5.03 -30.60
CA GLU A 111 2.01 5.48 -30.87
C GLU A 111 3.05 4.68 -30.08
N LYS A 112 2.64 3.87 -29.08
CA LYS A 112 3.51 2.97 -28.30
C LYS A 112 4.82 3.62 -27.79
N GLY A 113 4.85 4.94 -27.59
CA GLY A 113 6.06 5.69 -27.21
C GLY A 113 6.79 6.43 -28.33
N LYS A 114 6.30 6.40 -29.59
CA LYS A 114 6.69 7.39 -30.60
C LYS A 114 6.49 8.78 -29.99
N ASP A 115 7.55 9.59 -29.97
CA ASP A 115 7.66 10.94 -29.40
C ASP A 115 7.93 11.03 -27.89
N VAL A 116 8.11 9.93 -27.16
CA VAL A 116 8.63 9.99 -25.78
C VAL A 116 10.16 9.94 -25.81
N THR A 117 10.80 11.07 -25.52
CA THR A 117 12.24 11.12 -25.27
C THR A 117 12.52 10.70 -23.83
N ILE A 118 13.30 9.64 -23.65
CA ILE A 118 13.72 9.13 -22.35
C ILE A 118 15.21 9.35 -22.21
N THR A 119 15.61 10.13 -21.21
CA THR A 119 17.02 10.19 -20.82
C THR A 119 17.32 9.05 -19.84
N TYR A 120 18.38 8.30 -20.10
CA TYR A 120 18.84 7.23 -19.24
C TYR A 120 20.34 7.34 -18.99
N GLY A 121 20.82 6.71 -17.92
CA GLY A 121 22.24 6.56 -17.67
C GLY A 121 22.52 5.65 -16.50
N PHE A 122 23.80 5.40 -16.28
CA PHE A 122 24.35 4.53 -15.27
C PHE A 122 25.00 5.35 -14.17
N GLY A 123 24.93 4.85 -12.93
CA GLY A 123 25.61 5.47 -11.81
C GLY A 123 25.65 4.57 -10.58
N LEU A 124 26.38 5.03 -9.56
CA LEU A 124 26.51 4.31 -8.29
C LEU A 124 25.36 4.69 -7.34
N THR A 125 24.97 3.71 -6.52
CA THR A 125 24.05 3.87 -5.39
C THR A 125 24.65 3.17 -4.17
N PRO A 126 24.12 3.42 -2.95
CA PRO A 126 24.51 2.65 -1.77
C PRO A 126 24.31 1.12 -1.90
N PHE A 127 23.50 0.68 -2.87
CA PHE A 127 23.14 -0.73 -3.08
C PHE A 127 23.74 -1.31 -4.38
N GLY A 128 24.80 -0.68 -4.90
CA GLY A 128 25.51 -1.08 -6.12
C GLY A 128 25.24 -0.16 -7.31
N GLN A 129 25.75 -0.54 -8.48
CA GLN A 129 25.54 0.21 -9.72
C GLN A 129 24.08 0.05 -10.18
N ALA A 130 23.51 1.09 -10.80
CA ALA A 130 22.15 1.09 -11.30
C ALA A 130 22.02 1.82 -12.63
N LEU A 131 21.03 1.42 -13.42
CA LEU A 131 20.50 2.19 -14.54
C LEU A 131 19.26 2.95 -14.04
N ILE A 132 19.23 4.26 -14.28
CA ILE A 132 18.03 5.09 -14.09
C ILE A 132 17.60 5.70 -15.43
N ALA A 133 16.29 5.74 -15.67
CA ALA A 133 15.71 6.39 -16.83
C ALA A 133 14.53 7.27 -16.43
N TYR A 134 14.38 8.41 -17.09
CA TYR A 134 13.38 9.41 -16.75
C TYR A 134 12.95 10.25 -17.96
N THR A 135 11.77 10.85 -17.80
CA THR A 135 11.14 11.80 -18.73
C THR A 135 10.84 13.09 -17.98
N ASP A 136 10.28 14.08 -18.68
CA ASP A 136 9.67 15.27 -18.07
C ASP A 136 8.55 14.92 -17.08
N LYS A 137 7.84 13.80 -17.29
CA LYS A 137 6.76 13.31 -16.41
C LYS A 137 7.25 12.60 -15.16
N GLY A 138 8.50 12.11 -15.13
CA GLY A 138 9.06 11.40 -13.97
C GLY A 138 10.01 10.25 -14.31
N ILE A 139 10.46 9.55 -13.26
CA ILE A 139 11.32 8.37 -13.35
C ILE A 139 10.50 7.21 -13.89
N CYS A 140 10.99 6.59 -14.96
CA CYS A 140 10.29 5.52 -15.68
C CYS A 140 11.02 4.17 -15.64
N PHE A 141 12.23 4.14 -15.08
CA PHE A 141 12.97 2.91 -14.81
C PHE A 141 14.04 3.17 -13.73
N LEU A 142 14.22 2.22 -12.83
CA LEU A 142 15.38 2.16 -11.92
C LEU A 142 15.71 0.69 -11.68
N GLY A 143 16.83 0.23 -12.22
CA GLY A 143 17.24 -1.17 -12.13
C GLY A 143 18.67 -1.31 -11.65
N PHE A 144 18.89 -2.14 -10.63
CA PHE A 144 20.23 -2.46 -10.15
C PHE A 144 20.96 -3.39 -11.11
N ILE A 145 22.25 -3.19 -11.23
CA ILE A 145 23.15 -3.99 -12.06
C ILE A 145 23.88 -4.94 -11.12
N ASP A 146 23.63 -6.24 -11.32
CA ASP A 146 24.43 -7.31 -10.73
C ASP A 146 25.62 -7.60 -11.64
N GLN A 147 25.67 -8.76 -12.29
CA GLN A 147 26.80 -9.17 -13.12
C GLN A 147 26.67 -8.76 -14.59
N ASN A 148 25.48 -8.34 -15.04
CA ASN A 148 25.20 -8.13 -16.46
C ASN A 148 24.44 -6.82 -16.70
N GLN A 149 25.19 -5.78 -17.08
CA GLN A 149 24.65 -4.48 -17.46
C GLN A 149 23.75 -4.55 -18.71
N GLU A 150 24.13 -5.35 -19.71
CA GLU A 150 23.38 -5.50 -20.96
C GLU A 150 21.99 -6.09 -20.71
N ALA A 151 21.86 -7.03 -19.77
CA ALA A 151 20.57 -7.62 -19.42
C ALA A 151 19.61 -6.57 -18.83
N ILE A 152 20.10 -5.64 -18.01
CA ILE A 152 19.29 -4.56 -17.45
C ILE A 152 18.92 -3.55 -18.54
N PHE A 153 19.86 -3.18 -19.39
CA PHE A 153 19.60 -2.28 -20.51
C PHE A 153 18.58 -2.87 -21.48
N LYS A 154 18.68 -4.17 -21.81
CA LYS A 154 17.71 -4.86 -22.66
C LYS A 154 16.31 -4.87 -22.06
N ARG A 155 16.16 -5.13 -20.75
CA ARG A 155 14.86 -5.06 -20.05
C ARG A 155 14.26 -3.67 -20.11
N PHE A 156 15.08 -2.63 -19.95
CA PHE A 156 14.66 -1.24 -20.10
C PHE A 156 14.20 -0.94 -21.54
N GLN A 157 14.98 -1.37 -22.54
CA GLN A 157 14.68 -1.17 -23.95
C GLN A 157 13.40 -1.91 -24.38
N GLU A 158 13.18 -3.14 -23.92
CA GLU A 158 11.94 -3.90 -24.18
C GLU A 158 10.70 -3.21 -23.59
N LEU A 159 10.84 -2.57 -22.42
CA LEU A 159 9.74 -1.82 -21.81
C LEU A 159 9.35 -0.58 -22.64
N TRP A 160 10.35 0.04 -23.29
CA TRP A 160 10.24 1.30 -24.02
C TRP A 160 10.68 1.17 -25.50
N GLU A 161 10.23 0.10 -26.17
CA GLU A 161 10.70 -0.33 -27.50
C GLU A 161 10.68 0.76 -28.61
N ASN A 162 9.80 1.76 -28.51
CA ASN A 162 9.66 2.83 -29.52
C ASN A 162 10.06 4.23 -29.00
N ALA A 163 10.67 4.33 -27.82
CA ALA A 163 11.09 5.60 -27.24
C ALA A 163 12.40 6.11 -27.85
N ASN A 164 12.57 7.43 -27.90
CA ASN A 164 13.83 8.06 -28.28
C ASN A 164 14.75 8.08 -27.06
N LEU A 165 15.74 7.17 -27.02
CA LEU A 165 16.63 7.01 -25.88
C LEU A 165 17.84 7.96 -25.99
N VAL A 166 18.07 8.76 -24.95
CA VAL A 166 19.21 9.66 -24.82
C VAL A 166 20.07 9.22 -23.64
N HIS A 167 21.34 8.90 -23.88
CA HIS A 167 22.26 8.46 -22.84
C HIS A 167 22.98 9.65 -22.18
N ASP A 168 22.93 9.75 -20.84
CA ASP A 168 23.58 10.79 -20.04
C ASP A 168 23.86 10.31 -18.59
N ASP A 169 25.07 9.76 -18.38
CA ASP A 169 25.52 9.26 -17.07
C ASP A 169 25.70 10.39 -16.03
N GLY A 170 26.07 11.59 -16.47
CA GLY A 170 26.28 12.73 -15.58
C GLY A 170 24.97 13.18 -14.92
N LYS A 171 23.88 13.26 -15.68
CA LYS A 171 22.56 13.51 -15.11
C LYS A 171 22.04 12.32 -14.32
N ALA A 172 22.28 11.09 -14.78
CA ALA A 172 21.89 9.89 -14.04
C ALA A 172 22.49 9.87 -12.63
N ALA A 173 23.79 10.15 -12.50
CA ALA A 173 24.48 10.24 -11.22
C ALA A 173 23.84 11.30 -10.29
N ARG A 174 23.48 12.48 -10.82
CA ARG A 174 22.79 13.53 -10.04
C ARG A 174 21.40 13.09 -9.55
N TYR A 175 20.64 12.37 -10.37
CA TYR A 175 19.36 11.82 -9.96
C TYR A 175 19.53 10.78 -8.84
N LEU A 176 20.47 9.85 -9.00
CA LEU A 176 20.76 8.83 -8.00
C LEU A 176 21.24 9.45 -6.68
N GLU A 177 22.12 10.45 -6.72
CA GLU A 177 22.56 11.19 -5.53
C GLU A 177 21.37 11.86 -4.82
N ASN A 178 20.50 12.54 -5.58
CA ASN A 178 19.32 13.19 -5.01
C ASN A 178 18.35 12.18 -4.36
N ILE A 179 18.17 11.00 -4.97
CA ILE A 179 17.31 9.94 -4.45
C ILE A 179 17.90 9.37 -3.16
N PHE A 180 19.15 8.90 -3.21
CA PHE A 180 19.73 8.08 -2.14
C PHE A 180 20.40 8.89 -1.02
N LEU A 181 20.90 10.10 -1.28
CA LEU A 181 21.58 10.93 -0.27
C LEU A 181 20.71 12.08 0.23
N LYS A 182 19.88 12.68 -0.64
CA LYS A 182 19.05 13.84 -0.30
C LYS A 182 17.58 13.50 -0.08
N ASN A 183 17.21 12.23 -0.21
CA ASN A 183 15.84 11.73 -0.08
C ASN A 183 14.80 12.53 -0.90
N LYS A 184 15.21 13.03 -2.07
CA LYS A 184 14.35 13.85 -2.93
C LYS A 184 13.31 12.95 -3.60
N LYS A 185 12.03 13.34 -3.47
CA LYS A 185 10.90 12.65 -4.11
C LYS A 185 10.78 13.03 -5.58
N TYR A 186 10.38 12.05 -6.39
CA TYR A 186 10.15 12.19 -7.83
C TYR A 186 8.82 11.53 -8.21
N ASN A 187 8.17 12.09 -9.24
CA ASN A 187 7.05 11.41 -9.89
C ASN A 187 7.53 10.12 -10.56
N LEU A 188 6.69 9.09 -10.53
CA LEU A 188 6.98 7.80 -11.14
C LEU A 188 6.08 7.58 -12.35
N LEU A 189 6.67 7.28 -13.50
CA LEU A 189 5.97 6.94 -14.74
C LEU A 189 6.04 5.42 -14.95
N VAL A 190 4.95 4.73 -14.65
CA VAL A 190 4.88 3.27 -14.70
C VAL A 190 4.08 2.75 -15.89
N LYS A 191 4.58 1.69 -16.53
CA LYS A 191 3.87 0.94 -17.58
C LYS A 191 3.53 -0.46 -17.08
N GLY A 192 2.23 -0.75 -16.93
CA GLY A 192 1.74 -2.04 -16.43
C GLY A 192 0.23 -2.19 -16.56
N THR A 193 -0.28 -3.40 -16.26
CA THR A 193 -1.73 -3.66 -16.18
C THR A 193 -2.35 -2.96 -14.95
N ASN A 194 -3.68 -2.80 -14.91
CA ASN A 194 -4.35 -2.22 -13.73
C ASN A 194 -4.01 -2.96 -12.43
N LEU A 195 -3.90 -4.30 -12.50
CA LEU A 195 -3.50 -5.08 -11.33
C LEU A 195 -2.08 -4.72 -10.89
N GLN A 196 -1.14 -4.59 -11.84
CA GLN A 196 0.23 -4.20 -11.55
C GLN A 196 0.31 -2.81 -10.95
N VAL A 197 -0.35 -1.83 -11.57
CA VAL A 197 -0.37 -0.44 -11.09
C VAL A 197 -0.99 -0.35 -9.69
N ASN A 198 -2.10 -1.05 -9.42
CA ASN A 198 -2.71 -1.06 -8.09
C ASN A 198 -1.81 -1.72 -7.03
N VAL A 199 -1.12 -2.81 -7.39
CA VAL A 199 -0.13 -3.43 -6.52
C VAL A 199 1.01 -2.46 -6.23
N TRP A 200 1.58 -1.79 -7.23
CA TRP A 200 2.67 -0.83 -7.03
C TRP A 200 2.25 0.38 -6.18
N LYS A 201 1.02 0.88 -6.34
CA LYS A 201 0.44 1.90 -5.46
C LYS A 201 0.35 1.41 -4.01
N ALA A 202 -0.08 0.17 -3.79
CA ALA A 202 -0.11 -0.41 -2.45
C ALA A 202 1.29 -0.49 -1.82
N LEU A 203 2.32 -0.85 -2.61
CA LEU A 203 3.71 -0.87 -2.14
C LEU A 203 4.20 0.52 -1.71
N LEU A 204 3.84 1.58 -2.44
CA LEU A 204 4.23 2.95 -2.11
C LEU A 204 3.68 3.43 -0.76
N ASN A 205 2.63 2.78 -0.25
CA ASN A 205 2.04 3.08 1.06
C ASN A 205 2.70 2.31 2.22
N LEU A 206 3.64 1.40 1.95
CA LEU A 206 4.41 0.74 3.00
C LEU A 206 5.42 1.73 3.60
N PRO A 207 5.45 1.93 4.94
CA PRO A 207 6.50 2.73 5.57
C PRO A 207 7.90 2.12 5.43
N ASN A 208 8.94 2.92 5.66
CA ASN A 208 10.32 2.42 5.69
C ASN A 208 10.50 1.43 6.84
N GLY A 209 11.16 0.29 6.57
CA GLY A 209 11.43 -0.73 7.58
C GLY A 209 10.25 -1.63 7.94
N VAL A 210 9.04 -1.33 7.43
CA VAL A 210 7.87 -2.19 7.60
C VAL A 210 7.88 -3.29 6.54
N ILE A 211 7.72 -4.53 7.00
CA ILE A 211 7.65 -5.71 6.15
C ILE A 211 6.19 -6.16 6.01
N ALA A 212 5.79 -6.48 4.79
CA ALA A 212 4.48 -7.04 4.47
C ALA A 212 4.61 -8.41 3.81
N THR A 213 3.56 -9.22 3.83
CA THR A 213 3.49 -10.47 3.07
C THR A 213 2.76 -10.27 1.73
N TYR A 214 2.95 -11.19 0.78
CA TYR A 214 2.14 -11.21 -0.44
C TYR A 214 0.63 -11.27 -0.17
N GLN A 215 0.23 -11.91 0.95
CA GLN A 215 -1.17 -11.97 1.37
C GLN A 215 -1.67 -10.62 1.87
N ASP A 216 -0.84 -9.87 2.61
CA ASP A 216 -1.21 -8.55 3.12
C ASP A 216 -1.46 -7.58 1.97
N ILE A 217 -0.59 -7.60 0.95
CA ILE A 217 -0.81 -6.80 -0.26
C ILE A 217 -2.07 -7.24 -1.00
N ALA A 218 -2.34 -8.54 -1.10
CA ALA A 218 -3.56 -9.06 -1.72
C ALA A 218 -4.83 -8.64 -0.97
N ASN A 219 -4.79 -8.60 0.37
CA ASN A 219 -5.86 -8.11 1.22
C ASN A 219 -6.04 -6.60 1.04
N TYR A 220 -4.95 -5.84 1.06
CA TYR A 220 -4.95 -4.38 0.93
C TYR A 220 -5.59 -3.89 -0.37
N ILE A 221 -5.46 -4.65 -1.46
CA ILE A 221 -6.10 -4.31 -2.76
C ILE A 221 -7.47 -4.97 -2.96
N ASP A 222 -8.10 -5.48 -1.90
CA ASP A 222 -9.39 -6.18 -1.91
C ASP A 222 -9.43 -7.42 -2.82
N LYS A 223 -8.32 -8.15 -2.92
CA LYS A 223 -8.19 -9.38 -3.73
C LYS A 223 -7.50 -10.51 -2.95
N PRO A 224 -8.04 -10.96 -1.80
CA PRO A 224 -7.40 -11.93 -0.91
C PRO A 224 -7.01 -13.26 -1.59
N ASN A 225 -7.76 -13.68 -2.61
CA ASN A 225 -7.52 -14.93 -3.35
C ASN A 225 -6.47 -14.79 -4.48
N ALA A 226 -5.97 -13.59 -4.77
CA ALA A 226 -5.12 -13.28 -5.92
C ALA A 226 -3.61 -13.27 -5.60
N VAL A 227 -3.17 -13.93 -4.54
CA VAL A 227 -1.77 -13.88 -4.03
C VAL A 227 -0.72 -14.16 -5.11
N ARG A 228 -0.95 -15.18 -5.97
CA ARG A 228 -0.02 -15.50 -7.06
C ARG A 228 0.07 -14.38 -8.11
N ALA A 229 -1.06 -13.77 -8.45
CA ALA A 229 -1.11 -12.67 -9.39
C ALA A 229 -0.46 -11.40 -8.80
N VAL A 230 -0.62 -11.16 -7.50
CA VAL A 230 0.07 -10.10 -6.75
C VAL A 230 1.58 -10.34 -6.75
N ALA A 231 2.05 -11.54 -6.40
CA ALA A 231 3.47 -11.87 -6.43
C ALA A 231 4.09 -11.65 -7.82
N SER A 232 3.39 -12.06 -8.88
CA SER A 232 3.79 -11.80 -10.27
C SER A 232 3.86 -10.30 -10.58
N ALA A 233 2.85 -9.52 -10.15
CA ALA A 233 2.83 -8.07 -10.33
C ALA A 233 3.98 -7.35 -9.60
N ILE A 234 4.31 -7.77 -8.39
CA ILE A 234 5.47 -7.27 -7.62
C ILE A 234 6.77 -7.56 -8.38
N GLY A 235 6.93 -8.78 -8.91
CA GLY A 235 8.11 -9.17 -9.71
C GLY A 235 8.24 -8.41 -11.04
N LYS A 236 7.16 -7.82 -11.55
CA LYS A 236 7.16 -6.98 -12.76
C LYS A 236 7.50 -5.51 -12.46
N ASN A 237 7.79 -5.14 -11.22
CA ASN A 237 8.28 -3.81 -10.90
C ASN A 237 9.61 -3.53 -11.64
N HIS A 238 9.67 -2.38 -12.33
CA HIS A 238 10.82 -1.91 -13.08
C HIS A 238 11.45 -0.63 -12.49
N ILE A 239 10.91 -0.13 -11.37
CA ILE A 239 11.47 0.99 -10.60
C ILE A 239 11.82 0.49 -9.20
N GLY A 240 12.96 -0.20 -9.10
CA GLY A 240 13.48 -0.73 -7.84
C GLY A 240 13.75 0.38 -6.83
N TYR A 241 13.76 0.01 -5.54
CA TYR A 241 13.88 0.92 -4.39
C TYR A 241 12.73 1.92 -4.23
N LEU A 242 12.46 2.76 -5.23
CA LEU A 242 11.40 3.79 -5.19
C LEU A 242 10.00 3.19 -5.11
N ILE A 243 9.74 2.10 -5.85
CA ILE A 243 8.59 1.22 -5.58
C ILE A 243 9.13 0.09 -4.68
N PRO A 244 8.79 0.07 -3.38
CA PRO A 244 9.52 -0.72 -2.39
C PRO A 244 9.11 -2.19 -2.37
N CYS A 245 9.28 -2.89 -3.49
CA CYS A 245 8.97 -4.31 -3.61
C CYS A 245 9.86 -5.22 -2.75
N HIS A 246 11.01 -4.71 -2.27
CA HIS A 246 11.87 -5.42 -1.33
C HIS A 246 11.21 -5.61 0.04
N ARG A 247 10.22 -4.80 0.42
CA ARG A 247 9.48 -4.91 1.70
C ARG A 247 8.50 -6.09 1.76
N VAL A 248 8.25 -6.77 0.64
CA VAL A 248 7.27 -7.86 0.58
C VAL A 248 7.92 -9.24 0.62
N ILE A 249 7.51 -10.10 1.55
CA ILE A 249 8.06 -11.45 1.73
C ILE A 249 6.98 -12.55 1.69
N ALA A 250 7.40 -13.81 1.68
CA ALA A 250 6.47 -14.93 1.84
C ALA A 250 5.97 -15.04 3.29
N LYS A 251 4.77 -15.58 3.49
CA LYS A 251 4.19 -15.82 4.83
C LYS A 251 5.06 -16.72 5.71
N SER A 252 5.88 -17.58 5.10
CA SER A 252 6.85 -18.42 5.80
C SER A 252 8.06 -17.66 6.35
N GLY A 253 8.17 -16.34 6.10
CA GLY A 253 9.37 -15.56 6.39
C GLY A 253 10.46 -15.70 5.31
N ALA A 254 10.28 -16.58 4.33
CA ALA A 254 11.26 -16.79 3.27
C ALA A 254 11.37 -15.55 2.35
N MET A 255 12.60 -15.09 2.15
CA MET A 255 12.90 -14.03 1.18
C MET A 255 13.11 -14.65 -0.20
N SER A 256 12.10 -14.52 -1.06
CA SER A 256 12.16 -14.95 -2.46
C SER A 256 11.64 -13.86 -3.40
N GLY A 257 11.88 -14.03 -4.71
CA GLY A 257 11.19 -13.28 -5.76
C GLY A 257 11.64 -11.84 -6.01
N TYR A 258 12.90 -11.48 -5.71
CA TYR A 258 13.42 -10.13 -5.99
C TYR A 258 14.13 -10.05 -7.35
N SER A 259 13.72 -9.10 -8.18
CA SER A 259 14.21 -8.91 -9.56
C SER A 259 15.70 -8.58 -9.67
N TRP A 260 16.33 -8.22 -8.55
CA TRP A 260 17.73 -7.82 -8.45
C TRP A 260 18.42 -8.55 -7.29
N GLY A 261 18.18 -9.85 -7.13
CA GLY A 261 18.92 -10.70 -6.20
C GLY A 261 18.50 -10.63 -4.72
N ILE A 262 18.40 -11.80 -4.07
CA ILE A 262 17.92 -11.90 -2.68
C ILE A 262 18.85 -11.20 -1.68
N GLU A 263 20.15 -11.20 -1.91
CA GLU A 263 21.10 -10.55 -1.00
C GLU A 263 20.90 -9.03 -0.92
N ARG A 264 20.63 -8.37 -2.06
CA ARG A 264 20.30 -6.94 -2.06
C ARG A 264 18.99 -6.65 -1.32
N LYS A 265 17.99 -7.53 -1.46
CA LYS A 265 16.72 -7.40 -0.71
C LYS A 265 16.94 -7.42 0.79
N LYS A 266 17.78 -8.33 1.30
CA LYS A 266 18.15 -8.40 2.72
C LYS A 266 18.84 -7.11 3.19
N ILE A 267 19.81 -6.63 2.42
CA ILE A 267 20.56 -5.39 2.72
C ILE A 267 19.61 -4.19 2.78
N LEU A 268 18.70 -4.07 1.81
CA LEU A 268 17.72 -2.98 1.76
C LEU A 268 16.81 -2.96 2.99
N ILE A 269 16.28 -4.12 3.37
CA ILE A 269 15.44 -4.23 4.58
C ILE A 269 16.26 -3.83 5.83
N ALA A 270 17.47 -4.37 5.98
CA ALA A 270 18.33 -4.07 7.14
C ALA A 270 18.75 -2.59 7.19
N TYR A 271 19.02 -1.99 6.04
CA TYR A 271 19.34 -0.56 5.93
C TYR A 271 18.16 0.30 6.38
N GLU A 272 16.94 -0.01 5.92
CA GLU A 272 15.74 0.73 6.33
C GLU A 272 15.40 0.55 7.81
N SER A 273 15.63 -0.63 8.38
CA SER A 273 15.45 -0.87 9.82
C SER A 273 16.43 -0.07 10.70
N THR A 274 17.61 0.28 10.17
CA THR A 274 18.64 1.03 10.91
C THR A 274 18.62 2.54 10.65
N HIS A 275 17.95 3.00 9.59
CA HIS A 275 17.86 4.40 9.18
C HIS A 275 16.42 4.94 9.23
N GLN A 276 15.61 4.44 10.17
CA GLN A 276 14.34 5.08 10.50
C GLN A 276 14.61 6.53 10.96
N PRO A 277 13.93 7.55 10.40
CA PRO A 277 13.99 8.88 10.98
C PRO A 277 13.30 8.86 12.35
N LEU A 278 14.07 9.07 13.41
CA LEU A 278 13.57 9.35 14.76
C LEU A 278 13.63 10.86 14.99
N SER A 279 12.52 11.50 15.34
CA SER A 279 12.54 12.80 16.03
C SER A 279 11.35 12.99 16.99
N SER A 280 11.16 12.06 17.93
CA SER A 280 10.33 12.28 19.13
C SER A 280 10.79 11.36 20.28
N GLU A 281 11.16 11.91 21.45
CA GLU A 281 11.55 11.11 22.63
C GLU A 281 10.31 10.76 23.48
N VAL A 282 10.11 9.47 23.78
CA VAL A 282 9.04 8.98 24.67
C VAL A 282 9.62 8.62 26.05
N ARG A 283 9.09 9.19 27.14
CA ARG A 283 9.57 8.99 28.52
C ARG A 283 8.48 9.20 29.58
N ARG A 284 8.75 8.83 30.84
CA ARG A 284 7.91 9.23 31.98
C ARG A 284 7.95 10.76 32.15
N ALA A 285 6.80 11.36 32.45
CA ALA A 285 6.68 12.78 32.74
C ALA A 285 7.42 13.16 34.03
N LYS A 286 7.91 14.39 34.08
CA LYS A 286 8.61 15.02 35.20
C LYS A 286 7.87 16.28 35.62
N VAL A 287 8.17 16.80 36.81
CA VAL A 287 7.57 18.04 37.35
C VAL A 287 7.74 19.23 36.40
N GLU A 288 8.86 19.30 35.66
CA GLU A 288 9.10 20.35 34.64
C GLU A 288 8.10 20.31 33.46
N ASP A 289 7.53 19.14 33.15
CA ASP A 289 6.56 18.98 32.07
C ASP A 289 5.17 19.54 32.46
N ILE A 290 4.90 19.79 33.75
CA ILE A 290 3.57 20.22 34.25
C ILE A 290 3.06 21.46 33.52
N ASN A 291 3.93 22.43 33.25
CA ASN A 291 3.52 23.66 32.57
C ASN A 291 3.05 23.40 31.13
N ALA A 292 3.73 22.53 30.39
CA ALA A 292 3.32 22.14 29.04
C ALA A 292 2.00 21.35 29.08
N LEU A 293 1.89 20.42 30.02
CA LEU A 293 0.70 19.58 30.22
C LEU A 293 -0.53 20.39 30.62
N ALA A 294 -0.38 21.42 31.47
CA ALA A 294 -1.47 22.30 31.88
C ALA A 294 -2.05 23.09 30.69
N ARG A 295 -1.25 23.36 29.65
CA ARG A 295 -1.74 23.98 28.40
C ARG A 295 -2.60 23.01 27.59
N LEU A 296 -2.20 21.74 27.54
CA LEU A 296 -2.93 20.67 26.85
C LEU A 296 -4.22 20.29 27.55
N LEU A 297 -4.25 20.36 28.88
CA LEU A 297 -5.35 19.93 29.74
C LEU A 297 -5.85 21.09 30.61
N PRO A 298 -6.51 22.11 30.03
CA PRO A 298 -6.89 23.32 30.76
C PRO A 298 -7.89 23.09 31.91
N HIS A 299 -8.51 21.91 31.98
CA HIS A 299 -9.47 21.53 33.03
C HIS A 299 -8.85 20.71 34.17
N ALA A 300 -7.61 20.23 34.05
CA ALA A 300 -6.92 19.52 35.11
C ALA A 300 -6.22 20.53 36.05
N SER A 301 -6.40 20.39 37.37
CA SER A 301 -5.68 21.24 38.33
C SER A 301 -4.20 20.84 38.38
N LEU A 302 -3.32 21.81 38.68
CA LEU A 302 -1.87 21.56 38.82
C LEU A 302 -1.56 20.53 39.92
N GLU A 303 -2.36 20.51 40.99
CA GLU A 303 -2.24 19.51 42.06
C GLU A 303 -2.57 18.10 41.55
N HIS A 304 -3.59 17.95 40.71
CA HIS A 304 -3.92 16.65 40.10
C HIS A 304 -2.85 16.18 39.11
N LEU A 305 -2.33 17.07 38.25
CA LEU A 305 -1.25 16.75 37.32
C LEU A 305 0.04 16.34 38.06
N SER A 306 0.37 17.04 39.14
CA SER A 306 1.51 16.70 39.99
C SER A 306 1.33 15.33 40.66
N ALA A 307 0.14 15.03 41.17
CA ALA A 307 -0.16 13.72 41.76
C ALA A 307 0.07 12.57 40.77
N TRP A 308 -0.38 12.71 39.52
CA TRP A 308 -0.16 11.71 38.46
C TRP A 308 1.31 11.48 38.11
N ILE A 309 2.16 12.48 38.26
CA ILE A 309 3.61 12.36 38.03
C ILE A 309 4.27 11.62 39.19
N HIS A 310 3.83 11.87 40.42
CA HIS A 310 4.47 11.37 41.65
C HIS A 310 4.04 9.96 42.08
N GLU A 311 3.04 9.33 41.47
CA GLU A 311 2.62 7.98 41.88
C GLU A 311 3.67 6.91 41.55
N GLU A 312 4.25 6.29 42.58
CA GLU A 312 5.55 5.64 42.44
C GLU A 312 5.54 4.17 41.98
N ARG A 313 4.40 3.48 41.88
CA ARG A 313 4.43 2.02 41.60
C ARG A 313 3.34 1.48 40.67
N LEU A 314 2.79 2.32 39.78
CA LEU A 314 2.08 2.05 38.50
C LEU A 314 0.80 2.89 38.27
N GLY A 315 0.72 4.06 38.91
CA GLY A 315 -0.06 5.20 38.42
C GLY A 315 0.96 6.23 37.93
N ALA A 316 1.13 6.43 36.63
CA ALA A 316 2.14 7.37 36.14
C ALA A 316 1.78 7.93 34.76
N LEU A 317 2.23 9.15 34.50
CA LEU A 317 2.06 9.80 33.21
C LEU A 317 3.32 9.59 32.33
N TYR A 318 3.11 9.18 31.09
CA TYR A 318 4.14 9.11 30.04
C TYR A 318 3.89 10.18 28.99
N VAL A 319 4.95 10.74 28.44
CA VAL A 319 4.91 11.81 27.44
C VAL A 319 5.82 11.50 26.26
N ALA A 320 5.39 11.94 25.08
CA ALA A 320 6.24 12.08 23.91
C ALA A 320 6.60 13.55 23.74
N THR A 321 7.87 13.84 23.44
CA THR A 321 8.38 15.21 23.30
C THR A 321 8.94 15.46 21.91
N HIS A 322 8.75 16.68 21.40
CA HIS A 322 9.28 17.18 20.13
C HIS A 322 9.77 18.62 20.35
N GLU A 323 11.04 18.91 20.02
CA GLU A 323 11.65 20.25 20.18
C GLU A 323 11.37 20.89 21.56
N ASP A 324 11.57 20.13 22.64
CA ASP A 324 11.35 20.51 24.04
C ASP A 324 9.90 20.79 24.47
N GLU A 325 8.90 20.50 23.62
CA GLU A 325 7.49 20.54 23.97
C GLU A 325 6.86 19.14 24.06
N VAL A 326 5.80 19.00 24.87
CA VAL A 326 5.05 17.74 24.98
C VAL A 326 4.09 17.61 23.80
N ALA A 327 4.35 16.65 22.92
CA ALA A 327 3.56 16.36 21.72
C ALA A 327 2.39 15.41 22.00
N GLY A 328 2.47 14.60 23.06
CA GLY A 328 1.37 13.72 23.48
C GLY A 328 1.63 13.08 24.84
N MET A 329 0.58 12.57 25.47
CA MET A 329 0.68 11.91 26.78
C MET A 329 -0.25 10.70 26.93
N LEU A 330 0.15 9.75 27.78
CA LEU A 330 -0.62 8.56 28.13
C LEU A 330 -0.56 8.35 29.64
N HIS A 331 -1.73 8.29 30.28
CA HIS A 331 -1.84 8.00 31.70
C HIS A 331 -2.04 6.49 31.91
N VAL A 332 -1.25 5.94 32.81
CA VAL A 332 -1.28 4.51 33.13
C VAL A 332 -1.69 4.36 34.57
N THR A 333 -2.78 3.64 34.82
CA THR A 333 -3.16 3.17 36.16
C THR A 333 -3.08 1.65 36.20
N HIS A 334 -3.06 1.07 37.40
CA HIS A 334 -2.99 -0.38 37.54
C HIS A 334 -3.85 -0.88 38.68
N HIS A 335 -4.23 -2.14 38.57
CA HIS A 335 -4.87 -2.89 39.63
C HIS A 335 -4.31 -4.32 39.63
N THR A 336 -4.27 -4.94 40.80
CA THR A 336 -3.94 -6.37 40.93
C THR A 336 -5.20 -7.10 41.37
N SER A 337 -5.59 -8.13 40.61
CA SER A 337 -6.75 -8.95 40.96
C SER A 337 -6.47 -9.72 42.25
N LEU A 338 -7.33 -9.55 43.25
CA LEU A 338 -7.24 -10.28 44.51
C LEU A 338 -7.53 -11.78 44.35
N ALA A 339 -8.27 -12.17 43.29
CA ALA A 339 -8.66 -13.56 43.05
C ALA A 339 -7.61 -14.37 42.26
N THR A 340 -6.87 -13.73 41.36
CA THR A 340 -5.89 -14.41 40.48
C THR A 340 -4.45 -13.99 40.75
N ALA A 341 -4.23 -13.00 41.62
CA ALA A 341 -2.94 -12.31 41.82
C ALA A 341 -2.31 -11.72 40.54
N GLN A 342 -3.05 -11.71 39.42
CA GLN A 342 -2.57 -11.18 38.16
C GLN A 342 -2.64 -9.65 38.18
N LYS A 343 -1.58 -9.03 37.67
CA LYS A 343 -1.49 -7.59 37.49
C LYS A 343 -2.14 -7.18 36.17
N SER A 344 -2.97 -6.15 36.24
CA SER A 344 -3.62 -5.54 35.08
C SER A 344 -3.35 -4.03 35.06
N ALA A 345 -3.09 -3.49 33.88
CA ALA A 345 -2.93 -2.06 33.66
C ALA A 345 -4.13 -1.51 32.89
N VAL A 346 -4.49 -0.26 33.16
CA VAL A 346 -5.49 0.50 32.42
C VAL A 346 -4.81 1.75 31.87
N LEU A 347 -4.89 1.93 30.55
CA LEU A 347 -4.27 3.01 29.82
C LEU A 347 -5.36 3.97 29.36
N GLU A 348 -5.19 5.25 29.68
CA GLU A 348 -6.09 6.34 29.32
C GLU A 348 -5.28 7.39 28.54
N ALA A 349 -5.67 7.63 27.29
CA ALA A 349 -5.05 8.60 26.41
C ALA A 349 -5.72 9.94 26.64
N LEU A 350 -5.04 10.84 27.34
CA LEU A 350 -5.64 12.10 27.75
C LEU A 350 -5.63 13.12 26.60
N VAL A 351 -4.49 13.37 25.96
CA VAL A 351 -4.36 14.30 24.82
C VAL A 351 -3.11 13.98 24.01
N VAL A 352 -3.27 13.95 22.69
CA VAL A 352 -2.20 14.16 21.71
C VAL A 352 -2.64 15.35 20.88
N GLU A 353 -1.80 16.37 20.74
CA GLU A 353 -2.17 17.55 19.97
C GLU A 353 -2.45 17.18 18.50
N GLU A 354 -3.51 17.76 17.91
CA GLU A 354 -3.89 17.51 16.51
C GLU A 354 -2.76 17.79 15.52
N ALA A 355 -1.86 18.73 15.84
CA ALA A 355 -0.69 19.05 15.04
C ALA A 355 0.29 17.85 14.90
N PHE A 356 0.25 16.92 15.84
CA PHE A 356 1.18 15.79 15.95
C PHE A 356 0.54 14.42 15.68
N LEU A 357 -0.79 14.34 15.61
CA LEU A 357 -1.56 13.16 15.16
C LEU A 357 -1.01 12.57 13.84
N HIS A 358 -0.63 13.43 12.88
CA HIS A 358 -0.10 13.02 11.58
C HIS A 358 1.36 12.57 11.60
N GLN A 359 2.07 12.75 12.71
CA GLN A 359 3.48 12.38 12.84
C GLN A 359 3.66 10.96 13.41
N GLY A 360 2.58 10.25 13.75
CA GLY A 360 2.62 8.87 14.25
C GLY A 360 3.10 8.75 15.70
N ILE A 361 3.18 9.87 16.41
CA ILE A 361 3.67 9.94 17.80
C ILE A 361 2.80 9.11 18.75
N GLU A 362 1.48 9.04 18.53
CA GLU A 362 0.55 8.24 19.33
C GLU A 362 0.88 6.75 19.31
N ALA A 363 1.17 6.23 18.11
CA ALA A 363 1.52 4.83 17.92
C ALA A 363 2.85 4.52 18.63
N LEU A 364 3.85 5.39 18.48
CA LEU A 364 5.15 5.24 19.14
C LEU A 364 5.03 5.31 20.67
N LEU A 365 4.25 6.26 21.18
CA LEU A 365 3.99 6.41 22.62
C LEU A 365 3.30 5.16 23.18
N LEU A 366 2.27 4.67 22.50
CA LEU A 366 1.55 3.49 22.94
C LEU A 366 2.42 2.22 22.87
N GLU A 367 3.20 2.03 21.81
CA GLU A 367 4.14 0.90 21.68
C GLU A 367 5.16 0.86 22.82
N HIS A 368 5.74 2.01 23.16
CA HIS A 368 6.69 2.13 24.25
C HIS A 368 6.09 1.74 25.61
N VAL A 369 4.86 2.20 25.88
CA VAL A 369 4.17 1.91 27.15
C VAL A 369 3.74 0.45 27.22
N LEU A 370 3.25 -0.14 26.12
CA LEU A 370 2.94 -1.57 26.05
C LEU A 370 4.18 -2.43 26.33
N PHE A 371 5.32 -2.09 25.73
CA PHE A 371 6.58 -2.78 26.00
C PHE A 371 6.98 -2.70 27.48
N THR A 372 6.83 -1.53 28.11
CA THR A 372 7.12 -1.33 29.54
C THR A 372 6.19 -2.17 30.43
N CYS A 373 4.90 -2.22 30.12
CA CYS A 373 3.94 -3.03 30.87
C CYS A 373 4.29 -4.54 30.80
N LYS A 374 4.77 -5.01 29.64
CA LYS A 374 5.25 -6.39 29.49
C LYS A 374 6.43 -6.70 30.40
N THR A 375 7.46 -5.84 30.41
CA THR A 375 8.67 -6.08 31.21
C THR A 375 8.37 -6.08 32.72
N MET A 376 7.34 -5.36 33.15
CA MET A 376 6.88 -5.33 34.54
C MET A 376 5.94 -6.49 34.94
N GLY A 377 5.65 -7.40 34.01
CA GLY A 377 4.88 -8.62 34.26
C GLY A 377 3.36 -8.44 34.27
N PHE A 378 2.83 -7.41 33.60
CA PHE A 378 1.39 -7.24 33.44
C PHE A 378 0.82 -8.27 32.47
N HIS A 379 -0.25 -8.91 32.91
CA HIS A 379 -0.90 -9.96 32.13
C HIS A 379 -2.06 -9.43 31.29
N PHE A 380 -2.71 -8.36 31.74
CA PHE A 380 -3.77 -7.70 30.97
C PHE A 380 -3.54 -6.18 30.92
N ILE A 381 -3.85 -5.59 29.78
CA ILE A 381 -3.77 -4.15 29.55
C ILE A 381 -5.06 -3.72 28.88
N THR A 382 -5.83 -2.84 29.53
CA THR A 382 -7.09 -2.32 28.99
C THR A 382 -6.90 -0.89 28.52
N LEU A 383 -7.26 -0.61 27.27
CA LEU A 383 -7.25 0.75 26.72
C LEU A 383 -8.65 1.36 26.89
N LEU A 384 -8.75 2.50 27.58
CA LEU A 384 -10.02 3.20 27.77
C LEU A 384 -10.45 3.95 26.51
N ASP A 385 -9.50 4.50 25.77
CA ASP A 385 -9.74 5.17 24.50
C ASP A 385 -9.52 4.24 23.30
N ASP A 386 -9.88 4.71 22.11
CA ASP A 386 -9.64 3.95 20.88
C ASP A 386 -8.14 3.76 20.63
N ILE A 387 -7.78 2.53 20.28
CA ILE A 387 -6.38 2.14 20.07
C ILE A 387 -5.87 2.86 18.81
N PRO A 388 -4.92 3.81 18.90
CA PRO A 388 -4.29 4.36 17.71
C PRO A 388 -3.66 3.21 16.93
N ALA A 389 -3.70 3.28 15.61
CA ALA A 389 -3.13 2.23 14.77
C ALA A 389 -1.63 2.10 15.07
N LEU A 390 -1.25 1.02 15.77
CA LEU A 390 0.14 0.74 16.09
C LEU A 390 0.94 0.57 14.80
N SER A 391 2.17 1.07 14.80
CA SER A 391 3.11 0.87 13.71
C SER A 391 3.63 -0.59 13.65
N ILE A 392 3.55 -1.29 14.78
CA ILE A 392 3.92 -2.70 14.94
C ILE A 392 2.71 -3.50 15.49
N PRO A 393 2.43 -4.72 14.98
CA PRO A 393 1.36 -5.57 15.51
C PRO A 393 1.52 -5.86 17.01
N CYS A 394 0.40 -5.90 17.74
CA CYS A 394 0.38 -6.21 19.18
C CYS A 394 1.09 -7.53 19.51
N GLU A 395 0.94 -8.52 18.62
CA GLU A 395 1.52 -9.85 18.77
C GLU A 395 3.06 -9.81 18.75
N THR A 396 3.64 -8.91 17.96
CA THR A 396 5.09 -8.69 17.93
C THR A 396 5.59 -8.06 19.24
N LEU A 397 4.73 -7.31 19.93
CA LEU A 397 5.00 -6.80 21.28
C LEU A 397 4.77 -7.88 22.36
N GLY A 398 4.25 -9.05 22.00
CA GLY A 398 3.93 -10.15 22.92
C GLY A 398 2.59 -9.99 23.63
N PHE A 399 1.67 -9.23 23.07
CA PHE A 399 0.29 -9.15 23.51
C PHE A 399 -0.65 -9.65 22.42
N LYS A 400 -1.76 -10.25 22.82
CA LYS A 400 -2.86 -10.62 21.92
C LYS A 400 -4.14 -9.90 22.35
N PRO A 401 -4.98 -9.47 21.40
CA PRO A 401 -6.30 -8.96 21.72
C PRO A 401 -7.08 -9.96 22.60
N PHE A 402 -7.66 -9.46 23.67
CA PHE A 402 -8.42 -10.22 24.65
C PHE A 402 -9.66 -9.43 25.04
N GLN A 403 -10.79 -9.72 24.41
CA GLN A 403 -12.11 -9.12 24.69
C GLN A 403 -12.15 -7.58 24.67
N GLY A 404 -12.82 -7.03 23.66
CA GLY A 404 -12.98 -5.57 23.53
C GLY A 404 -11.62 -4.87 23.37
N ARG A 405 -11.39 -3.83 24.18
CA ARG A 405 -10.17 -3.01 24.18
C ARG A 405 -9.06 -3.53 25.11
N THR A 406 -9.17 -4.77 25.58
CA THR A 406 -8.16 -5.38 26.45
C THR A 406 -7.19 -6.23 25.63
N LEU A 407 -5.91 -6.15 25.99
CA LEU A 407 -4.82 -6.96 25.48
C LEU A 407 -4.38 -7.90 26.60
N SER A 408 -4.10 -9.16 26.26
CA SER A 408 -3.54 -10.14 27.19
C SER A 408 -2.13 -10.51 26.77
N LEU A 409 -1.23 -10.74 27.72
CA LEU A 409 0.11 -11.21 27.42
C LEU A 409 0.02 -12.58 26.72
N SER A 410 0.71 -12.72 25.58
CA SER A 410 0.81 -14.01 24.92
C SER A 410 1.68 -14.93 25.77
N SER A 411 1.13 -16.09 26.16
CA SER A 411 1.82 -17.16 26.88
C SER A 411 3.10 -17.62 26.19
#